data_AF-A0A0E0RAM6-F1
#
_entry.id   AF-A0A0E0RAM6-F1
#
_cell.length_a   1.000
_cell.length_b   1.000
_cell.length_c   1.000
_cell.angle_alpha   90.00
_cell.angle_beta   90.00
_cell.angle_gamma   90.00
#
_symmetry.space_group_name_H-M   'P 1'
#
loop_
_entity.id
_entity.type
_entity.pdbx_description
1 polymer ?
#
loop_
_entity_poly.entity_id
_entity_poly.type
_entity_poly.pdbx_seq_one_letter_code
_entity_poly.pdbx_strand_id
1 'polypeptide(L)'
;MAKSIHHARVLIRQRHIRVGRQIVNIPSFMVRVESEKHIDFSLTSPFGGGPPGRVKRKNQKKASGGGGDARIKDISGDAGMAKSIHHARVLIRQRHIRVGRQIVNIPSFMVRVESEKHIDFSLTSPFGGGPPGRVKRKNQKKASGGGGDGEEEDEE
;
A
#
# COMPACT_ATOMS: atom_id res chain seq x y z
N MET A 1 7.17 24.34 -19.76
CA MET A 1 5.76 24.34 -19.31
C MET A 1 4.99 23.20 -19.98
N ALA A 2 3.66 23.11 -19.81
CA ALA A 2 2.77 21.99 -20.19
C ALA A 2 3.20 21.21 -21.45
N LYS A 3 3.15 19.87 -21.37
CA LYS A 3 3.67 18.95 -22.41
C LYS A 3 2.77 18.81 -23.65
N SER A 4 1.51 19.25 -23.59
CA SER A 4 0.55 19.18 -24.69
C SER A 4 -0.59 20.19 -24.50
N ILE A 5 -1.35 20.47 -25.56
CA ILE A 5 -2.53 21.35 -25.50
C ILE A 5 -3.57 20.80 -24.51
N HIS A 6 -3.79 19.49 -24.53
CA HIS A 6 -4.70 18.84 -23.57
C HIS A 6 -4.20 19.01 -22.14
N HIS A 7 -2.89 18.82 -21.90
CA HIS A 7 -2.27 19.01 -20.60
C HIS A 7 -2.39 20.47 -20.11
N ALA A 8 -2.19 21.46 -21.00
CA ALA A 8 -2.38 22.87 -20.67
C ALA A 8 -3.83 23.17 -20.25
N ARG A 9 -4.82 22.65 -21.00
CA ARG A 9 -6.24 22.80 -20.66
C ARG A 9 -6.58 22.23 -19.28
N VAL A 10 -6.04 21.07 -18.94
CA VAL A 10 -6.23 20.42 -17.64
C VAL A 10 -5.63 21.26 -16.51
N LEU A 11 -4.39 21.74 -16.67
CA LEU A 11 -3.72 22.59 -15.68
C LEU A 11 -4.48 23.90 -15.42
N ILE A 12 -5.01 24.51 -16.48
CA ILE A 12 -5.82 25.73 -16.37
C ILE A 12 -7.11 25.45 -15.59
N ARG A 13 -7.91 24.44 -15.98
CA ARG A 13 -9.16 24.11 -15.26
C ARG A 13 -8.94 23.78 -13.79
N GLN A 14 -7.81 23.14 -13.47
CA GLN A 14 -7.42 22.79 -12.10
C GLN A 14 -6.78 23.95 -11.32
N ARG A 15 -6.79 25.17 -11.88
CA ARG A 15 -6.28 26.40 -11.23
C ARG A 15 -4.78 26.32 -10.92
N HIS A 16 -4.03 25.60 -11.75
CA HIS A 16 -2.60 25.40 -11.56
C HIS A 16 -1.75 26.46 -12.23
N ILE A 17 -2.31 27.30 -13.09
CA ILE A 17 -1.59 28.35 -13.81
C ILE A 17 -2.09 29.72 -13.34
N ARG A 18 -1.16 30.65 -13.17
CA ARG A 18 -1.41 32.07 -12.89
C ARG A 18 -0.71 32.96 -13.91
N VAL A 19 -1.25 34.15 -14.12
CA VAL A 19 -0.56 35.26 -14.80
C VAL A 19 -0.39 36.37 -13.78
N GLY A 20 0.85 36.63 -13.37
CA GLY A 20 1.15 37.52 -12.25
C GLY A 20 0.44 37.07 -10.97
N ARG A 21 -0.54 37.85 -10.50
CA ARG A 21 -1.32 37.57 -9.28
C ARG A 21 -2.66 36.87 -9.56
N GLN A 22 -3.07 36.76 -10.81
CA GLN A 22 -4.38 36.22 -11.20
C GLN A 22 -4.29 34.73 -11.53
N ILE A 23 -5.14 33.93 -10.89
CA ILE A 23 -5.30 32.51 -11.24
C ILE A 23 -6.14 32.40 -12.51
N VAL A 24 -5.66 31.61 -13.46
CA VAL A 24 -6.37 31.35 -14.70
C VAL A 24 -7.11 30.03 -14.59
N ASN A 25 -8.42 30.07 -14.85
CA ASN A 25 -9.32 28.91 -14.81
C ASN A 25 -10.05 28.62 -16.13
N ILE A 26 -9.92 29.50 -17.14
CA ILE A 26 -10.57 29.37 -18.46
C ILE A 26 -9.50 29.03 -19.50
N PRO A 27 -9.60 27.89 -20.21
CA PRO A 27 -8.57 27.43 -21.15
C PRO A 27 -8.45 28.27 -22.43
N SER A 28 -9.44 29.10 -22.75
CA SER A 28 -9.47 30.00 -23.91
C SER A 28 -9.08 31.45 -23.58
N PHE A 29 -8.41 31.68 -22.44
CA PHE A 29 -7.98 33.01 -22.04
C PHE A 29 -6.84 33.52 -22.95
N MET A 30 -6.95 34.77 -23.39
CA MET A 30 -5.90 35.44 -24.16
C MET A 30 -4.95 36.17 -23.21
N VAL A 31 -3.63 36.02 -23.43
CA VAL A 31 -2.60 36.75 -22.69
C VAL A 31 -2.01 37.80 -23.64
N ARG A 32 -1.81 39.02 -23.16
CA ARG A 32 -1.04 40.03 -23.92
C ARG A 32 0.42 39.61 -23.98
N VAL A 33 1.07 39.84 -25.12
CA VAL A 33 2.48 39.45 -25.37
C VAL A 33 3.42 39.92 -24.24
N GLU A 34 3.25 41.15 -23.76
CA GLU A 34 4.02 41.73 -22.64
C GLU A 34 3.87 40.99 -21.30
N SER A 35 2.75 40.27 -21.11
CA SER A 35 2.39 39.57 -19.89
C SER A 35 2.77 38.09 -19.91
N GLU A 36 3.25 37.57 -21.04
CA GLU A 36 3.68 36.17 -21.19
C GLU A 36 4.78 35.79 -20.20
N LYS A 37 5.70 36.72 -19.92
CA LYS A 37 6.78 36.54 -18.93
C LYS A 37 6.32 36.34 -17.48
N HIS A 38 5.04 36.58 -17.19
CA HIS A 38 4.45 36.41 -15.87
C HIS A 38 3.56 35.17 -15.76
N ILE A 39 3.58 34.28 -16.75
CA ILE A 39 2.89 32.99 -16.69
C ILE A 39 3.71 32.08 -15.78
N ASP A 40 3.11 31.60 -14.70
CA ASP A 40 3.76 30.71 -13.74
C ASP A 40 2.78 29.65 -13.22
N PHE A 41 3.30 28.62 -12.56
CA PHE A 41 2.46 27.76 -11.73
C PHE A 41 1.95 28.53 -10.50
N SER A 42 0.70 28.28 -10.12
CA SER A 42 0.12 28.86 -8.91
C SER A 42 0.88 28.37 -7.67
N LEU A 43 1.19 29.27 -6.74
CA LEU A 43 1.84 28.96 -5.47
C LEU A 43 1.03 27.98 -4.60
N THR A 44 -0.28 27.93 -4.81
CA THR A 44 -1.17 26.98 -4.12
C THR A 44 -1.25 25.62 -4.82
N SER A 45 -0.67 25.50 -6.01
CA SER A 45 -0.65 24.25 -6.76
C SER A 45 0.55 23.38 -6.38
N PRO A 46 0.44 22.05 -6.51
CA PRO A 46 1.58 21.14 -6.29
C PRO A 46 2.80 21.45 -7.17
N PHE A 47 2.58 22.08 -8.34
CA PHE A 47 3.63 22.45 -9.28
C PHE A 47 4.31 23.79 -8.94
N GLY A 48 3.68 24.63 -8.12
CA GLY A 48 4.22 25.91 -7.64
C GLY A 48 4.65 25.87 -6.17
N GLY A 49 4.97 24.68 -5.63
CA GLY A 49 5.40 24.50 -4.25
C GLY A 49 4.27 24.35 -3.22
N GLY A 50 3.02 24.36 -3.66
CA GLY A 50 1.85 24.10 -2.84
C GLY A 50 1.75 22.64 -2.38
N PRO A 51 0.92 22.35 -1.36
CA PRO A 51 0.81 21.01 -0.80
C PRO A 51 0.31 20.01 -1.86
N PRO A 52 0.91 18.81 -1.93
CA PRO A 52 0.51 17.80 -2.91
C PRO A 52 -0.92 17.32 -2.67
N GLY A 53 -1.53 16.74 -3.70
CA GLY A 53 -2.89 16.20 -3.62
C GLY A 53 -3.05 15.13 -2.53
N ARG A 54 -4.30 14.93 -2.07
CA ARG A 54 -4.64 14.05 -0.94
C ARG A 54 -4.04 12.65 -1.01
N VAL A 55 -4.09 12.01 -2.19
CA VAL A 55 -3.56 10.66 -2.41
C VAL A 55 -2.05 10.64 -2.24
N LYS A 56 -1.35 11.59 -2.86
CA LYS A 56 0.10 11.74 -2.74
C LYS A 56 0.52 12.05 -1.30
N ARG A 57 -0.22 12.91 -0.59
CA ARG A 57 -0.02 13.17 0.86
C ARG A 57 -0.20 11.91 1.71
N LYS A 58 -1.22 11.09 1.43
CA LYS A 58 -1.48 9.85 2.18
C LYS A 58 -0.36 8.83 1.95
N ASN A 59 0.15 8.72 0.73
CA ASN A 59 1.28 7.84 0.41
C ASN A 59 2.59 8.37 1.01
N GLN A 60 2.84 9.68 0.95
CA GLN A 60 3.99 10.31 1.62
C GLN A 60 3.96 10.08 3.14
N LYS A 61 2.79 10.20 3.78
CA LYS A 61 2.64 9.94 5.22
C LYS A 61 2.85 8.48 5.61
N LYS A 62 2.52 7.54 4.70
CA LYS A 62 2.87 6.12 4.89
C LYS A 62 4.38 5.88 4.75
N ALA A 63 5.00 6.52 3.76
CA ALA A 63 6.43 6.40 3.49
C ALA A 63 7.30 7.11 4.54
N SER A 64 6.81 8.20 5.13
CA SER A 64 7.52 8.97 6.16
C SER A 64 7.45 8.31 7.55
N GLY A 65 7.36 6.97 7.60
CA GLY A 65 7.28 6.10 8.79
C GLY A 65 7.25 6.89 10.10
N GLY A 66 6.05 7.18 10.59
CA GLY A 66 5.91 7.87 11.87
C GLY A 66 6.66 7.06 12.93
N GLY A 67 7.69 7.65 13.54
CA GLY A 67 8.57 7.02 14.52
C GLY A 67 7.88 6.74 15.86
N GLY A 68 6.72 6.11 15.82
CA GLY A 68 5.94 5.68 16.97
C GLY A 68 5.32 4.32 16.71
N ASP A 69 4.89 3.67 17.79
CA ASP A 69 4.31 2.34 17.78
C ASP A 69 3.22 2.19 16.71
N ALA A 70 3.38 1.17 15.87
CA ALA A 70 2.47 0.89 14.76
C ALA A 70 1.57 -0.31 15.06
N ARG A 71 0.42 -0.38 14.39
CA ARG A 71 -0.52 -1.49 14.56
C ARG A 71 0.00 -2.71 13.82
N ILE A 72 -0.05 -3.89 14.46
CA ILE A 72 0.47 -5.15 13.93
C ILE A 72 -0.09 -5.51 12.54
N LYS A 73 -1.35 -5.18 12.25
CA LYS A 73 -1.98 -5.44 10.94
C LYS A 73 -1.41 -4.62 9.80
N ASP A 74 -0.81 -3.47 10.11
CA ASP A 74 -0.22 -2.57 9.12
C ASP A 74 1.24 -3.01 8.88
N ILE A 75 1.98 -3.31 9.95
CA ILE A 75 3.35 -3.85 9.88
C ILE A 75 3.41 -5.20 9.14
N SER A 76 2.54 -6.15 9.46
CA SER A 76 2.55 -7.48 8.82
C SER A 76 2.25 -7.45 7.31
N GLY A 77 1.55 -6.42 6.82
CA GLY A 77 1.35 -6.20 5.39
C GLY A 77 2.59 -5.64 4.70
N ASP A 78 3.33 -4.79 5.40
CA ASP A 78 4.53 -4.13 4.87
C ASP A 78 5.79 -5.02 5.00
N ALA A 79 5.84 -5.89 6.01
CA ALA A 79 6.91 -6.85 6.28
C ALA A 79 6.87 -8.13 5.40
N GLY A 80 6.04 -8.14 4.35
CA GLY A 80 5.96 -9.27 3.41
C GLY A 80 5.25 -10.53 3.94
N MET A 81 4.74 -10.52 5.18
CA MET A 81 4.03 -11.67 5.77
C MET A 81 2.60 -11.84 5.25
N ALA A 82 1.98 -10.74 4.81
CA ALA A 82 0.62 -10.74 4.33
C ALA A 82 0.48 -9.98 3.01
N LYS A 83 -0.19 -10.62 2.03
CA LYS A 83 -0.55 -10.02 0.73
C LYS A 83 -1.34 -8.70 0.83
N SER A 84 -2.10 -8.49 1.90
CA SER A 84 -2.93 -7.28 2.09
C SER A 84 -3.29 -7.05 3.56
N ILE A 85 -3.76 -5.85 3.90
CA ILE A 85 -4.24 -5.52 5.26
C ILE A 85 -5.42 -6.42 5.67
N HIS A 86 -6.27 -6.80 4.73
CA HIS A 86 -7.37 -7.73 5.02
C HIS A 86 -6.84 -9.13 5.34
N HIS A 87 -5.87 -9.60 4.54
CA HIS A 87 -5.22 -10.88 4.77
C HIS A 87 -4.50 -10.90 6.14
N ALA A 88 -3.77 -9.84 6.49
CA ALA A 88 -3.16 -9.68 7.82
C ALA A 88 -4.19 -9.81 8.95
N ARG A 89 -5.35 -9.11 8.83
CA ARG A 89 -6.43 -9.19 9.83
C ARG A 89 -6.93 -10.63 10.04
N VAL A 90 -7.08 -11.40 8.96
CA VAL A 90 -7.52 -12.80 9.03
C VAL A 90 -6.48 -13.67 9.72
N LEU A 91 -5.21 -13.56 9.34
CA LEU A 91 -4.10 -14.31 9.95
C LEU A 91 -3.97 -14.04 11.46
N ILE A 92 -4.10 -12.78 11.86
CA ILE A 92 -4.06 -12.40 13.28
C ILE A 92 -5.23 -13.02 14.04
N ARG A 93 -6.47 -12.84 13.55
CA ARG A 93 -7.66 -13.41 14.23
C ARG A 93 -7.63 -14.92 14.33
N GLN A 94 -7.08 -15.59 13.33
CA GLN A 94 -6.90 -17.05 13.31
C GLN A 94 -5.68 -17.53 14.12
N ARG A 95 -5.00 -16.62 14.83
CA ARG A 95 -3.88 -16.92 15.73
C ARG A 95 -2.64 -17.47 15.02
N HIS A 96 -2.43 -17.06 13.77
CA HIS A 96 -1.28 -17.50 12.97
C HIS A 96 -0.02 -16.65 13.20
N ILE A 97 -0.15 -15.46 13.77
CA ILE A 97 0.96 -14.52 13.99
C ILE A 97 1.31 -14.45 15.48
N ARG A 98 2.61 -14.43 15.78
CA ARG A 98 3.18 -14.20 17.11
C ARG A 98 4.11 -13.00 17.12
N VAL A 99 4.26 -12.39 18.28
CA VAL A 99 5.32 -11.42 18.59
C VAL A 99 6.21 -12.04 19.66
N GLY A 100 7.42 -12.43 19.28
CA GLY A 100 8.33 -13.20 20.11
C GLY A 100 7.71 -14.54 20.52
N ARG A 101 7.35 -14.70 21.79
CA ARG A 101 6.69 -15.92 22.31
C ARG A 101 5.17 -15.80 22.39
N GLN A 102 4.61 -14.61 22.21
CA GLN A 102 3.19 -14.34 22.42
C GLN A 102 2.39 -14.47 21.12
N ILE A 103 1.38 -15.33 21.12
CA ILE A 103 0.40 -15.39 20.02
C ILE A 103 -0.57 -14.21 20.14
N VAL A 104 -0.70 -13.43 19.06
CA VAL A 104 -1.55 -12.23 19.03
C VAL A 104 -2.81 -12.51 18.20
N ASN A 105 -3.98 -12.16 18.74
CA ASN A 105 -5.28 -12.35 18.08
C ASN A 105 -6.06 -11.05 17.81
N ILE A 106 -5.51 -9.88 18.21
CA ILE A 106 -6.15 -8.57 18.04
C ILE A 106 -5.41 -7.77 16.96
N PRO A 107 -6.07 -7.41 15.84
CA PRO A 107 -5.42 -6.65 14.75
C PRO A 107 -5.01 -5.22 15.11
N SER A 108 -5.58 -4.67 16.18
CA SER A 108 -5.26 -3.33 16.69
C SER A 108 -4.10 -3.32 17.70
N PHE A 109 -3.48 -4.46 17.97
CA PHE A 109 -2.33 -4.55 18.86
C PHE A 109 -1.19 -3.63 18.38
N MET A 110 -0.68 -2.79 19.27
CA MET A 110 0.42 -1.87 18.99
C MET A 110 1.73 -2.58 19.23
N VAL A 111 2.61 -2.56 18.23
CA VAL A 111 3.95 -3.16 18.29
C VAL A 111 4.97 -2.06 18.41
N ARG A 112 5.88 -2.22 19.38
CA ARG A 112 7.03 -1.34 19.55
C ARG A 112 8.08 -1.61 18.49
N VAL A 113 8.82 -0.57 18.11
CA VAL A 113 9.88 -0.64 17.09
C VAL A 113 10.91 -1.75 17.39
N GLU A 114 11.29 -1.95 18.65
CA GLU A 114 12.23 -3.01 19.04
C GLU A 114 11.67 -4.44 18.85
N SER A 115 10.35 -4.58 19.03
CA SER A 115 9.65 -5.87 18.92
C SER A 115 9.23 -6.21 17.49
N GLU A 116 9.37 -5.28 16.55
CA GLU A 116 9.01 -5.46 15.15
C GLU A 116 9.74 -6.63 14.51
N LYS A 117 11.02 -6.82 14.83
CA LYS A 117 11.86 -7.93 14.35
C LYS A 117 11.41 -9.31 14.82
N HIS A 118 10.56 -9.36 15.85
CA HIS A 118 10.09 -10.62 16.45
C HIS A 118 8.68 -10.99 16.00
N ILE A 119 8.12 -10.27 15.02
CA ILE A 119 6.85 -10.64 14.40
C ILE A 119 7.14 -11.81 13.47
N ASP A 120 6.54 -12.96 13.74
CA ASP A 120 6.70 -14.17 12.93
C ASP A 120 5.40 -15.00 12.90
N PHE A 121 5.35 -15.99 12.02
CA PHE A 121 4.32 -17.03 12.12
C PHE A 121 4.51 -17.84 13.41
N SER A 122 3.40 -18.24 14.03
CA SER A 122 3.42 -19.14 15.17
C SER A 122 3.96 -20.52 14.76
N LEU A 123 4.82 -21.12 15.57
CA LEU A 123 5.31 -22.50 15.36
C LEU A 123 4.18 -23.52 15.32
N THR A 124 3.06 -23.24 15.99
CA THR A 124 1.86 -24.10 16.00
C THR A 124 0.99 -23.90 14.76
N SER A 125 1.23 -22.84 13.99
CA SER A 125 0.48 -22.52 12.78
C SER A 125 0.98 -23.39 11.62
N PRO A 126 0.09 -23.83 10.70
CA PRO A 126 0.52 -24.50 9.47
C PRO A 126 1.53 -23.69 8.64
N PHE A 127 1.52 -22.36 8.74
CA PHE A 127 2.46 -21.47 8.05
C PHE A 127 3.82 -21.35 8.75
N GLY A 128 3.94 -21.77 10.01
CA GLY A 128 5.17 -21.73 10.80
C GLY A 128 5.76 -23.10 11.09
N GLY A 129 5.40 -24.12 10.28
CA GLY A 129 5.88 -25.50 10.44
C GLY A 129 5.00 -26.41 11.31
N GLY A 130 3.86 -25.90 11.80
CA GLY A 130 2.89 -26.68 12.56
C GLY A 130 2.08 -27.67 11.70
N PRO A 131 1.35 -28.60 12.35
CA PRO A 131 0.59 -29.61 11.64
C PRO A 131 -0.49 -29.01 10.72
N PRO A 132 -0.75 -29.64 9.56
CA PRO A 132 -1.73 -29.14 8.61
C PRO A 132 -3.14 -29.11 9.22
N GLY A 133 -3.90 -28.07 8.88
CA GLY A 133 -5.26 -27.89 9.38
C GLY A 133 -6.23 -29.01 8.95
N ARG A 134 -7.38 -29.08 9.63
CA ARG A 134 -8.39 -30.14 9.45
C ARG A 134 -8.76 -30.39 7.98
N VAL A 135 -8.95 -29.33 7.19
CA VAL A 135 -9.34 -29.44 5.77
C VAL A 135 -8.23 -30.08 4.95
N LYS A 136 -6.98 -29.60 5.07
CA LYS A 136 -5.82 -30.18 4.36
C LYS A 136 -5.61 -31.64 4.76
N ARG A 137 -5.73 -31.96 6.06
CA ARG A 137 -5.64 -33.35 6.55
C ARG A 137 -6.78 -34.25 6.02
N LYS A 138 -8.01 -33.73 5.91
CA LYS A 138 -9.14 -34.47 5.31
C LYS A 138 -8.90 -34.73 3.82
N ASN A 139 -8.38 -33.75 3.09
CA ASN A 139 -8.10 -33.89 1.66
C ASN A 139 -6.94 -34.85 1.40
N GLN A 140 -5.87 -34.81 2.21
CA GLN A 140 -4.79 -35.78 2.13
C GLN A 140 -5.29 -37.21 2.34
N LYS A 141 -6.17 -37.44 3.33
CA LYS A 141 -6.79 -38.76 3.56
C LYS A 141 -7.65 -39.24 2.40
N LYS A 142 -8.32 -38.32 1.69
CA LYS A 142 -9.07 -38.65 0.48
C LYS A 142 -8.14 -39.00 -0.68
N ALA A 143 -7.07 -38.22 -0.86
CA ALA A 143 -6.09 -38.46 -1.91
C ALA A 143 -5.32 -39.77 -1.69
N SER A 144 -4.98 -40.12 -0.45
CA SER A 144 -4.33 -41.39 -0.12
C SER A 144 -5.29 -42.60 -0.12
N GLY A 145 -6.59 -42.39 -0.35
CA GLY A 145 -7.62 -43.43 -0.32
C GLY A 145 -8.26 -43.74 -1.67
N GLY A 146 -7.83 -43.10 -2.76
CA GLY A 146 -8.22 -43.43 -4.14
C GLY A 146 -7.00 -43.94 -4.89
N GLY A 147 -6.96 -45.25 -5.17
CA GLY A 147 -5.80 -45.91 -5.78
C GLY A 147 -5.68 -45.69 -7.29
N GLY A 148 -4.42 -45.70 -7.76
CA GLY A 148 -3.94 -46.20 -9.05
C GLY A 148 -4.30 -45.42 -10.32
N ASP A 149 -3.29 -44.78 -10.93
CA ASP A 149 -2.79 -45.05 -12.30
C ASP A 149 -2.32 -43.79 -13.06
N GLY A 150 -1.17 -43.90 -13.75
CA GLY A 150 -0.62 -42.97 -14.76
C GLY A 150 0.32 -41.87 -14.23
N GLU A 151 1.62 -42.10 -14.02
CA GLU A 151 2.74 -42.18 -14.99
C GLU A 151 3.58 -40.89 -15.04
N GLU A 152 4.88 -41.11 -15.25
CA GLU A 152 6.05 -40.23 -15.26
C GLU A 152 5.98 -39.20 -16.40
N GLU A 153 6.46 -37.95 -16.28
CA GLU A 153 7.79 -37.38 -16.61
C GLU A 153 7.55 -35.84 -16.51
N ASP A 154 8.47 -34.94 -16.20
CA ASP A 154 9.73 -34.70 -16.88
C ASP A 154 10.58 -33.70 -16.07
N GLU A 155 11.91 -33.86 -16.16
CA GLU A 155 12.93 -32.97 -15.61
C GLU A 155 13.11 -31.73 -16.50
N GLU A 156 13.02 -30.51 -15.94
CA GLU A 156 13.90 -29.34 -16.20
C GLU A 156 13.63 -28.19 -15.20
#